data_AF-A0A0K9FD20-F1
#
_entry.id   AF-A0A0K9FD20-F1
#
_cell.length_a   1.000
_cell.length_b   1.000
_cell.length_c   1.000
_cell.angle_alpha   90.00
_cell.angle_beta   90.00
_cell.angle_gamma   90.00
#
_symmetry.space_group_name_H-M   'P 1'
#
loop_
_entity.id
_entity.type
_entity.pdbx_description
1 polymer ?
#
loop_
_entity_poly.entity_id
_entity_poly.type
_entity_poly.pdbx_seq_one_letter_code
_entity_poly.pdbx_strand_id
1 'polypeptide(L)' 'MTQSKAKKKRSHIKRTKGKDVEKNRQFSPFSTHERVTKTKKENLEQNFTKHKKHNHTEDD' A
#
# COMPACT_ATOMS: atom_id res chain seq x y z
N MET A 1 -17.49 -1.18 -6.77
CA MET A 1 -16.52 -2.29 -6.90
C MET A 1 -17.27 -3.61 -6.98
N THR A 2 -17.38 -4.20 -8.17
CA THR A 2 -18.07 -5.49 -8.34
C THR A 2 -17.17 -6.64 -7.89
N GLN A 3 -17.75 -7.70 -7.34
CA GLN A 3 -16.98 -8.90 -6.99
C GLN A 3 -16.49 -9.60 -8.25
N SER A 4 -15.23 -10.06 -8.23
CA SER A 4 -14.68 -10.86 -9.33
C SER A 4 -15.47 -12.16 -9.54
N LYS A 5 -15.54 -12.64 -10.78
CA LYS A 5 -16.18 -13.93 -11.13
C LYS A 5 -15.61 -15.09 -10.30
N ALA A 6 -14.28 -15.06 -10.05
CA ALA A 6 -13.61 -16.04 -9.21
C ALA A 6 -14.11 -16.04 -7.76
N LYS A 7 -14.27 -14.85 -7.15
CA LYS A 7 -14.80 -14.73 -5.78
C LYS A 7 -16.23 -15.29 -5.70
N LYS A 8 -17.10 -14.96 -6.67
CA LYS A 8 -18.47 -15.49 -6.73
C LYS A 8 -18.50 -17.03 -6.79
N LYS A 9 -17.65 -17.64 -7.63
CA LYS A 9 -17.53 -19.11 -7.73
C LYS A 9 -17.04 -19.74 -6.41
N ARG A 10 -16.03 -19.16 -5.75
CA ARG A 10 -15.56 -19.64 -4.43
C ARG A 10 -16.66 -19.60 -3.39
N SER A 11 -17.39 -18.49 -3.29
CA SER A 11 -18.52 -18.36 -2.36
C SER A 11 -19.65 -19.35 -2.64
N HIS A 12 -19.92 -19.67 -3.91
CA HIS A 12 -20.89 -20.70 -4.26
C HIS A 12 -20.44 -22.09 -3.77
N ILE A 13 -19.19 -22.48 -4.04
CA ILE A 13 -18.63 -23.77 -3.60
C ILE A 13 -18.62 -23.87 -2.06
N LYS A 14 -18.26 -22.79 -1.36
CA LYS A 14 -18.29 -22.74 0.10
C LYS A 14 -19.69 -22.96 0.66
N ARG A 15 -20.73 -22.42 0.02
CA ARG A 15 -22.14 -22.63 0.43
C ARG A 15 -22.65 -24.03 0.11
N THR A 16 -22.32 -24.58 -1.06
CA THR A 16 -22.90 -25.87 -1.51
C THR A 16 -22.14 -27.09 -1.01
N LYS A 17 -20.80 -27.02 -0.96
CA LYS A 17 -19.92 -28.14 -0.59
C LYS A 17 -19.21 -27.94 0.74
N GLY A 18 -19.36 -26.78 1.39
CA GLY A 18 -18.67 -26.45 2.65
C GLY A 18 -17.16 -26.24 2.55
N LYS A 19 -16.55 -26.49 1.38
CA LYS A 19 -15.10 -26.43 1.19
C LYS A 19 -14.62 -24.99 1.12
N ASP A 20 -13.83 -24.58 2.10
CA ASP A 20 -13.16 -23.28 2.13
C ASP A 20 -11.70 -23.40 1.69
N VAL A 21 -11.42 -22.99 0.45
CA VAL A 21 -10.08 -23.03 -0.13
C VAL A 21 -9.15 -21.92 0.40
N GLU A 22 -9.69 -20.90 1.07
CA GLU A 22 -8.86 -19.81 1.62
C GLU A 22 -8.05 -20.28 2.83
N LYS A 23 -8.52 -21.29 3.56
CA LYS A 23 -7.81 -21.89 4.72
C LYS A 23 -6.47 -22.54 4.35
N ASN A 24 -6.37 -23.08 3.13
CA ASN A 24 -5.16 -23.75 2.66
C ASN A 24 -4.19 -22.77 1.95
N ARG A 25 -4.60 -21.51 1.77
CA ARG A 25 -3.78 -20.51 1.09
C ARG A 25 -2.81 -19.92 2.09
N GLN A 26 -1.54 -19.86 1.71
CA GLN A 26 -0.51 -19.22 2.52
C GLN A 26 -0.83 -17.74 2.75
N PHE A 27 -0.58 -17.28 3.98
CA PHE A 27 -0.78 -15.89 4.40
C PHE A 27 0.59 -15.26 4.71
N SER A 28 0.79 -14.02 4.28
CA SER A 28 1.96 -13.23 4.65
C SER A 28 1.56 -12.18 5.70
N PRO A 29 2.18 -12.17 6.89
CA PRO A 29 1.85 -11.20 7.93
C PRO A 29 2.46 -9.81 7.69
N PHE A 30 3.40 -9.68 6.74
CA PHE A 30 4.05 -8.43 6.40
C PHE A 30 4.09 -8.17 4.88
N SER A 31 4.38 -6.92 4.53
CA SER A 31 4.53 -6.48 3.14
C SER A 31 5.84 -7.02 2.55
N THR A 32 5.75 -7.72 1.42
CA THR A 32 6.90 -8.28 0.70
C THR A 32 7.49 -7.34 -0.35
N HIS A 33 7.02 -6.09 -0.42
CA HIS A 33 7.50 -5.13 -1.41
C HIS A 33 8.94 -4.72 -1.09
N GLU A 34 9.75 -4.58 -2.14
CA GLU A 34 11.07 -3.97 -2.02
C GLU A 34 10.91 -2.50 -1.62
N ARG A 35 11.65 -2.08 -0.59
CA ARG A 35 11.63 -0.70 -0.09
C ARG A 35 12.87 0.00 -0.58
N VAL A 36 12.68 1.08 -1.33
CA VAL A 36 13.77 1.92 -1.83
C VAL A 36 13.75 3.25 -1.08
N THR A 37 14.93 3.77 -0.77
CA THR A 37 15.08 5.11 -0.19
C THR A 37 14.80 6.19 -1.24
N LYS A 38 14.46 7.39 -0.78
CA LYS A 38 14.25 8.54 -1.67
C LYS A 38 15.46 8.82 -2.54
N THR A 39 15.20 9.19 -3.79
CA THR A 39 16.19 9.66 -4.76
C THR A 39 16.72 11.05 -4.40
N LYS A 40 17.81 11.48 -5.05
CA LYS A 40 18.37 12.83 -4.86
C LYS A 40 17.31 13.92 -5.10
N LYS A 41 16.48 13.77 -6.14
CA LYS A 41 15.42 14.72 -6.47
C LYS A 41 14.38 14.82 -5.36
N GLU A 42 13.87 13.68 -4.90
CA GLU A 42 12.86 13.63 -3.82
C GLU A 42 13.39 14.19 -2.49
N ASN A 43 14.69 14.01 -2.20
CA ASN A 43 15.31 14.62 -1.02
C ASN A 43 15.45 16.15 -1.15
N LEU A 44 15.81 16.67 -2.33
CA LEU A 44 15.87 18.12 -2.55
C LEU A 44 14.49 18.75 -2.38
N GLU A 45 13.46 18.19 -3.01
CA GLU A 45 12.07 18.66 -2.86
C GLU A 45 11.61 18.58 -1.40
N GLN A 46 11.96 17.50 -0.69
CA GLN A 46 11.67 17.38 0.74
C GLN A 46 12.37 18.46 1.56
N ASN A 47 13.61 18.84 1.27
CA ASN A 47 14.31 19.88 2.02
C ASN A 47 13.65 21.26 1.93
N PHE A 48 12.98 21.56 0.80
CA PHE A 48 12.23 22.82 0.65
C PHE A 48 10.83 22.77 1.26
N THR A 49 10.22 21.59 1.33
CA THR A 49 8.80 21.44 1.71
C THR A 49 8.57 20.92 3.13
N LYS A 50 9.53 20.16 3.70
CA LYS A 50 9.37 19.48 4.99
C LYS A 50 9.22 20.43 6.16
N HIS A 51 9.97 21.54 6.14
CA HIS A 51 9.94 22.54 7.20
C HIS A 51 9.61 23.89 6.57
N LYS A 52 8.57 24.57 7.08
CA LYS A 52 8.25 25.94 6.69
C LYS A 52 9.43 26.82 7.09
N LYS A 53 10.24 27.25 6.12
CA LYS A 53 11.25 28.27 6.39
C LYS A 53 10.51 29.58 6.65
N HIS A 54 10.69 30.13 7.85
CA HIS A 54 10.47 31.55 8.04
C HIS A 54 11.63 32.22 7.34
N ASN A 55 11.37 32.86 6.20
CA ASN A 55 12.32 33.81 5.65
C ASN A 55 12.41 34.92 6.69
N HIS A 56 13.48 34.91 7.50
CA HIS A 56 13.96 36.15 8.09
C HIS A 56 14.50 36.95 6.92
N THR A 57 13.62 37.73 6.30
CA THR A 57 14.05 38.89 5.54
C THR A 57 14.63 39.83 6.59
N GLU A 58 15.92 39.68 6.88
CA GLU A 58 16.70 40.77 7.46
C GLU A 58 16.85 41.75 6.31
N ASP A 59 15.94 42.72 6.24
CA ASP A 59 16.10 43.91 5.41
C ASP A 59 17.21 44.76 6.06
N ASP A 60 18.41 44.74 5.47
CA ASP A 60 19.51 45.70 5.68
C ASP A 60 19.75 46.49 4.37
#